data_AF-A0A6P0KSA8-F1
#
_entry.id   AF-A0A6P0KSA8-F1
#
_cell.length_a   1.000
_cell.length_b   1.000
_cell.length_c   1.000
_cell.angle_alpha   90.00
_cell.angle_beta   90.00
_cell.angle_gamma   90.00
#
_symmetry.space_group_name_H-M   'P 1'
#
loop_
_entity.id
_entity.type
_entity.pdbx_description
1 polymer ?
#
loop_
_entity_poly.entity_id
_entity_poly.type
_entity_poly.pdbx_seq_one_letter_code
_entity_poly.pdbx_strand_id
1 'polypeptide(L)'
;MIYITVKEDYQAYTIFETLNARGMNLSFVDLIKNKLFKELNQQHPDDTAKTKWKKLRFLISSREGLGNLNLETFVRHWWISRYSYVSAEKVYKDFRKKWNNNEIYANQFIDDLISDAEKYIKIASPTWDDWKQQEEKDIYRSLNAIKIFEVSQNRPFILSLLRAKEAKLIKLRYLKNILGFI
;
A
#
# COMPACT_ATOMS: atom_id res chain seq x y z
N MET A 1 -26.33 -17.14 32.95
CA MET A 1 -25.98 -16.16 31.90
C MET A 1 -24.77 -16.71 31.15
N ILE A 2 -24.91 -16.96 29.84
CA ILE A 2 -23.84 -17.50 29.02
C ILE A 2 -23.08 -16.30 28.43
N TYR A 3 -21.85 -16.09 28.88
CA TYR A 3 -20.92 -15.17 28.22
C TYR A 3 -20.35 -15.87 26.98
N ILE A 4 -20.87 -15.53 25.80
CA ILE A 4 -20.21 -15.91 24.55
C ILE A 4 -19.22 -14.80 24.22
N THR A 5 -17.98 -14.93 24.71
CA THR A 5 -16.86 -14.10 24.25
C THR A 5 -16.48 -14.60 22.86
N VAL A 6 -17.21 -14.15 21.83
CA VAL A 6 -16.83 -14.44 20.44
C VAL A 6 -15.50 -13.73 20.19
N LYS A 7 -14.41 -14.50 20.10
CA LYS A 7 -13.09 -13.99 19.71
C LYS A 7 -13.26 -13.20 18.41
N GLU A 8 -12.97 -11.91 18.43
CA GLU A 8 -13.07 -11.00 17.28
C GLU A 8 -12.32 -11.52 16.04
N ASP A 9 -11.35 -12.42 16.25
CA ASP A 9 -10.55 -13.08 15.23
C ASP A 9 -11.33 -13.89 14.19
N TYR A 10 -12.50 -14.43 14.54
CA TYR A 10 -13.33 -15.24 13.62
C TYR A 10 -14.25 -14.35 12.76
N GLN A 11 -14.73 -13.24 13.32
CA GLN A 11 -15.78 -12.43 12.68
C GLN A 11 -15.33 -11.72 11.41
N ALA A 12 -14.08 -11.25 11.33
CA ALA A 12 -13.62 -10.50 10.14
C ALA A 12 -13.48 -11.39 8.90
N TYR A 13 -12.99 -12.63 9.08
CA TYR A 13 -12.91 -13.62 7.99
C TYR A 13 -14.30 -14.10 7.59
N THR A 14 -15.17 -14.38 8.57
CA THR A 14 -16.58 -14.71 8.30
C THR A 14 -17.30 -13.58 7.58
N ILE A 15 -17.02 -12.31 7.86
CA ILE A 15 -17.60 -11.18 7.11
C ILE A 15 -17.12 -11.20 5.65
N PHE A 16 -15.84 -11.45 5.38
CA PHE A 16 -15.32 -11.55 4.02
C PHE A 16 -15.96 -12.71 3.24
N GLU A 17 -15.98 -13.90 3.82
CA GLU A 17 -16.64 -15.07 3.21
C GLU A 17 -18.14 -14.87 3.07
N THR A 18 -18.82 -14.30 4.07
CA THR A 18 -20.28 -14.08 4.01
C THR A 18 -20.65 -13.04 2.96
N LEU A 19 -19.88 -11.97 2.79
CA LEU A 19 -20.14 -10.95 1.76
C LEU A 19 -19.88 -11.51 0.35
N ASN A 20 -18.82 -12.32 0.17
CA ASN A 20 -18.52 -12.95 -1.12
C ASN A 20 -19.45 -14.12 -1.44
N ALA A 21 -19.88 -14.92 -0.44
CA ALA A 21 -20.91 -15.95 -0.59
C ALA A 21 -22.29 -15.37 -0.94
N ARG A 22 -22.54 -14.11 -0.59
CA ARG A 22 -23.73 -13.34 -1.04
C ARG A 22 -23.56 -12.71 -2.43
N GLY A 23 -22.48 -13.01 -3.15
CA GLY A 23 -22.26 -12.62 -4.54
C GLY A 23 -21.71 -11.20 -4.74
N MET A 24 -21.23 -10.51 -3.70
CA MET A 24 -20.75 -9.13 -3.82
C MET A 24 -19.29 -8.99 -4.31
N ASN A 25 -18.51 -10.09 -4.38
CA ASN A 25 -17.11 -10.13 -4.85
C ASN A 25 -16.29 -8.87 -4.48
N LEU A 26 -16.27 -8.51 -3.20
CA LEU A 26 -15.53 -7.34 -2.71
C LEU A 26 -14.08 -7.71 -2.42
N SER A 27 -13.15 -6.91 -2.93
CA SER A 27 -11.73 -7.04 -2.56
C SER A 27 -11.49 -6.52 -1.15
N PHE A 28 -10.38 -6.93 -0.52
CA PHE A 28 -9.96 -6.36 0.77
C PHE A 28 -9.73 -4.84 0.67
N VAL A 29 -9.34 -4.35 -0.51
CA VAL A 29 -9.15 -2.91 -0.79
C VAL A 29 -10.49 -2.18 -0.80
N ASP A 30 -11.56 -2.78 -1.33
CA ASP A 30 -12.89 -2.19 -1.28
C ASP A 30 -13.41 -2.05 0.14
N LEU A 31 -13.12 -3.03 1.00
CA LEU A 31 -13.48 -2.97 2.41
C LEU A 31 -12.71 -1.87 3.16
N ILE A 32 -11.42 -1.69 2.87
CA ILE A 32 -10.62 -0.57 3.40
C ILE A 32 -11.21 0.76 2.91
N LYS A 33 -11.46 0.90 1.61
CA LYS A 33 -12.07 2.09 0.99
C LYS A 33 -13.38 2.46 1.68
N ASN A 34 -14.29 1.50 1.83
CA ASN A 34 -15.60 1.72 2.43
C ASN A 34 -15.48 2.18 3.88
N LYS A 35 -14.55 1.61 4.65
CA LYS A 35 -14.30 2.02 6.03
C LYS A 35 -13.74 3.44 6.11
N LEU A 36 -12.77 3.79 5.25
CA LEU A 36 -12.22 5.14 5.15
C LEU A 36 -13.29 6.17 4.78
N PHE A 37 -14.12 5.88 3.77
CA PHE A 37 -15.16 6.80 3.31
C PHE A 37 -16.22 7.02 4.37
N LYS A 38 -16.63 5.96 5.08
CA LYS A 38 -17.57 6.08 6.20
C LYS A 38 -17.07 7.05 7.28
N GLU A 39 -15.78 6.96 7.62
CA GLU A 39 -15.17 7.83 8.63
C GLU A 39 -14.98 9.27 8.11
N LEU A 40 -14.43 9.42 6.90
CA LEU A 40 -14.13 10.73 6.33
C LEU A 40 -15.40 11.56 6.05
N ASN A 41 -16.50 10.93 5.69
CA ASN A 41 -17.78 11.60 5.47
C ASN A 41 -18.40 12.14 6.76
N GLN A 42 -18.00 11.62 7.92
CA GLN A 42 -18.42 12.15 9.22
C GLN A 42 -17.59 13.38 9.61
N GLN A 43 -16.35 13.49 9.11
CA GLN A 43 -15.39 14.52 9.51
C GLN A 43 -15.34 15.72 8.54
N HIS A 44 -15.51 15.48 7.23
CA HIS A 44 -15.43 16.50 6.17
C HIS A 44 -16.45 16.21 5.05
N PRO A 45 -16.83 17.22 4.23
CA PRO A 45 -17.65 16.99 3.04
C PRO A 45 -16.99 15.96 2.09
N ASP A 46 -17.79 14.97 1.66
CA ASP A 46 -17.47 13.72 0.94
C ASP A 46 -16.54 13.84 -0.30
N ASP A 47 -16.37 15.03 -0.86
CA ASP A 47 -15.64 15.25 -2.12
C ASP A 47 -14.12 15.04 -2.00
N THR A 48 -13.51 15.36 -0.87
CA THR A 48 -12.05 15.25 -0.71
C THR A 48 -11.61 13.78 -0.69
N ALA A 49 -12.32 12.91 0.02
CA ALA A 49 -11.98 11.49 0.13
C ALA A 49 -12.09 10.76 -1.21
N LYS A 50 -13.18 11.02 -1.95
CA LYS A 50 -13.39 10.48 -3.30
C LYS A 50 -12.32 10.94 -4.28
N THR A 51 -11.95 12.22 -4.22
CA THR A 51 -10.90 12.80 -5.08
C THR A 51 -9.54 12.17 -4.80
N LYS A 52 -9.17 12.04 -3.52
CA LYS A 52 -7.95 11.35 -3.07
C LYS A 52 -7.92 9.90 -3.57
N TRP A 53 -9.02 9.15 -3.43
CA TRP A 53 -9.09 7.77 -3.91
C TRP A 53 -9.03 7.64 -5.44
N LYS A 54 -9.61 8.59 -6.19
CA LYS A 54 -9.47 8.67 -7.65
C LYS A 54 -8.01 8.91 -8.04
N LYS A 55 -7.33 9.86 -7.37
CA LYS A 55 -5.90 10.12 -7.58
C LYS A 55 -5.07 8.87 -7.33
N LEU A 56 -5.33 8.14 -6.25
CA LEU A 56 -4.64 6.88 -5.95
C LEU A 56 -4.79 5.86 -7.08
N ARG A 57 -6.02 5.62 -7.55
CA ARG A 57 -6.28 4.69 -8.66
C ARG A 57 -5.55 5.11 -9.92
N PHE A 58 -5.64 6.40 -10.27
CA PHE A 58 -4.96 6.96 -11.44
C PHE A 58 -3.45 6.74 -11.36
N LEU A 59 -2.84 7.03 -10.22
CA LEU A 59 -1.41 6.81 -9.99
C LEU A 59 -1.04 5.34 -10.27
N ILE A 60 -1.72 4.38 -9.65
CA ILE A 60 -1.41 2.96 -9.82
C ILE A 60 -1.61 2.47 -11.26
N SER A 61 -2.51 3.08 -12.04
CA SER A 61 -2.73 2.75 -13.46
C SER A 61 -1.97 3.66 -14.43
N SER A 62 -1.15 4.60 -13.96
CA SER A 62 -0.60 5.69 -14.80
C SER A 62 0.57 5.29 -15.71
N ARG A 63 1.16 4.10 -15.51
CA ARG A 63 2.34 3.67 -16.28
C ARG A 63 2.12 2.35 -17.00
N GLU A 64 2.71 2.25 -18.16
CA GLU A 64 2.81 1.01 -18.92
C GLU A 64 3.91 0.11 -18.34
N GLY A 65 3.81 -1.19 -18.65
CA GLY A 65 4.78 -2.19 -18.19
C GLY A 65 4.79 -2.44 -16.69
N LEU A 66 3.66 -2.18 -16.02
CA LEU A 66 3.46 -2.48 -14.59
C LEU A 66 3.11 -3.96 -14.32
N GLY A 67 2.98 -4.78 -15.37
CA GLY A 67 2.67 -6.22 -15.28
C GLY A 67 1.38 -6.47 -14.49
N ASN A 68 1.44 -7.41 -13.54
CA ASN A 68 0.33 -7.74 -12.62
C ASN A 68 0.11 -6.72 -11.49
N LEU A 69 0.69 -5.52 -11.57
CA LEU A 69 0.40 -4.50 -10.56
C LEU A 69 -1.02 -3.98 -10.72
N ASN A 70 -1.82 -4.24 -9.72
CA ASN A 70 -3.12 -3.64 -9.53
C ASN A 70 -3.18 -2.96 -8.15
N LEU A 71 -4.32 -2.33 -7.85
CA LEU A 71 -4.52 -1.63 -6.60
C LEU A 71 -4.37 -2.56 -5.39
N GLU A 72 -4.81 -3.82 -5.49
CA GLU A 72 -4.69 -4.81 -4.41
C GLU A 72 -3.23 -5.15 -4.12
N THR A 73 -2.44 -5.46 -5.15
CA THR A 73 -1.00 -5.72 -5.02
C THR A 73 -0.29 -4.54 -4.38
N PHE A 74 -0.60 -3.31 -4.83
CA PHE A 74 -0.03 -2.10 -4.24
C PHE A 74 -0.40 -1.95 -2.75
N VAL A 75 -1.69 -2.00 -2.40
CA VAL A 75 -2.15 -1.79 -1.02
C VAL A 75 -1.57 -2.86 -0.08
N ARG A 76 -1.46 -4.11 -0.55
CA ARG A 76 -0.79 -5.17 0.22
C ARG A 76 0.69 -4.87 0.42
N HIS A 77 1.43 -4.49 -0.61
CA HIS A 77 2.85 -4.16 -0.49
C HIS A 77 3.08 -2.94 0.40
N TRP A 78 2.22 -1.93 0.27
CA TRP A 78 2.20 -0.77 1.15
C TRP A 78 1.98 -1.17 2.61
N TRP A 79 1.02 -2.06 2.88
CA TRP A 79 0.76 -2.57 4.22
C TRP A 79 1.99 -3.27 4.81
N ILE A 80 2.58 -4.20 4.06
CA ILE A 80 3.77 -4.94 4.47
C ILE A 80 4.94 -3.99 4.76
N SER A 81 5.08 -2.94 3.95
CA SER A 81 6.16 -1.97 4.11
C SER A 81 6.04 -1.14 5.41
N ARG A 82 4.81 -0.86 5.89
CA ARG A 82 4.59 0.00 7.07
C ARG A 82 4.34 -0.76 8.36
N TYR A 83 3.79 -1.96 8.26
CA TYR A 83 3.33 -2.72 9.41
C TYR A 83 4.07 -4.05 9.49
N SER A 84 3.46 -5.13 9.02
CA SER A 84 4.01 -6.48 9.14
C SER A 84 3.62 -7.32 7.93
N TYR A 85 4.35 -8.42 7.73
CA TYR A 85 4.06 -9.36 6.66
C TYR A 85 2.68 -10.00 6.83
N VAL A 86 1.88 -9.99 5.77
CA VAL A 86 0.52 -10.52 5.78
C VAL A 86 0.11 -11.04 4.39
N SER A 87 -0.76 -12.05 4.34
CA SER A 87 -1.40 -12.49 3.08
C SER A 87 -2.48 -11.48 2.66
N ALA A 88 -2.82 -11.42 1.36
CA ALA A 88 -3.83 -10.49 0.85
C ALA A 88 -5.17 -10.61 1.60
N GLU A 89 -5.62 -11.84 1.84
CA GLU A 89 -6.85 -12.16 2.56
C GLU A 89 -6.89 -11.63 4.01
N LYS A 90 -5.71 -11.48 4.64
CA LYS A 90 -5.60 -11.07 6.05
C LYS A 90 -5.34 -9.57 6.23
N VAL A 91 -5.05 -8.82 5.15
CA VAL A 91 -4.79 -7.36 5.23
C VAL A 91 -5.95 -6.63 5.90
N TYR A 92 -7.20 -6.90 5.48
CA TYR A 92 -8.35 -6.20 6.05
C TYR A 92 -8.57 -6.52 7.53
N LYS A 93 -8.29 -7.76 7.94
CA LYS A 93 -8.37 -8.17 9.35
C LYS A 93 -7.40 -7.36 10.21
N ASP A 94 -6.14 -7.27 9.79
CA ASP A 94 -5.11 -6.52 10.52
C ASP A 94 -5.40 -5.02 10.53
N PHE A 95 -5.90 -4.49 9.40
CA PHE A 95 -6.41 -3.12 9.31
C PHE A 95 -7.50 -2.84 10.32
N ARG A 96 -8.52 -3.70 10.42
CA ARG A 96 -9.63 -3.52 11.37
C ARG A 96 -9.15 -3.56 12.82
N LYS A 97 -8.20 -4.45 13.14
CA LYS A 97 -7.62 -4.53 14.48
C LYS A 97 -6.91 -3.22 14.86
N LYS A 98 -6.02 -2.73 14.00
CA LYS A 98 -5.31 -1.46 14.21
C LYS A 98 -6.26 -0.26 14.24
N TRP A 99 -7.31 -0.28 13.41
CA TRP A 99 -8.36 0.74 13.42
C TRP A 99 -9.08 0.80 14.76
N ASN A 100 -9.56 -0.33 15.26
CA ASN A 100 -10.30 -0.39 16.53
C ASN A 100 -9.44 -0.01 17.74
N ASN A 101 -8.12 -0.21 17.64
CA ASN A 101 -7.15 0.21 18.65
C ASN A 101 -6.77 1.71 18.55
N ASN A 102 -7.40 2.49 17.66
CA ASN A 102 -7.05 3.89 17.39
C ASN A 102 -5.60 4.11 16.93
N GLU A 103 -4.99 3.10 16.29
CA GLU A 103 -3.64 3.20 15.71
C GLU A 103 -3.65 3.78 14.29
N ILE A 104 -4.82 3.83 13.65
CA ILE A 104 -5.02 4.31 12.28
C ILE A 104 -6.04 5.45 12.27
N TYR A 105 -5.63 6.59 11.70
CA TYR A 105 -6.49 7.75 11.46
C TYR A 105 -6.80 7.85 9.97
N ALA A 106 -8.08 8.03 9.63
CA ALA A 106 -8.56 7.95 8.24
C ALA A 106 -7.86 8.92 7.28
N ASN A 107 -7.75 10.20 7.68
CA ASN A 107 -7.12 11.25 6.90
C ASN A 107 -5.63 10.95 6.65
N GLN A 108 -4.88 10.61 7.71
CA GLN A 108 -3.47 10.27 7.59
C GLN A 108 -3.26 9.01 6.74
N PHE A 109 -4.12 8.00 6.91
CA PHE A 109 -4.02 6.74 6.18
C PHE A 109 -4.14 6.94 4.67
N ILE A 110 -5.13 7.70 4.19
CA ILE A 110 -5.30 7.93 2.75
C ILE A 110 -4.18 8.81 2.17
N ASP A 111 -3.67 9.77 2.95
CA ASP A 111 -2.58 10.65 2.53
C ASP A 111 -1.25 9.89 2.43
N ASP A 112 -0.96 9.04 3.42
CA ASP A 112 0.19 8.13 3.41
C ASP A 112 0.12 7.14 2.24
N LEU A 113 -1.08 6.64 1.93
CA LEU A 113 -1.29 5.72 0.82
C LEU A 113 -1.01 6.37 -0.54
N ILE A 114 -1.44 7.62 -0.73
CA ILE A 114 -1.16 8.39 -1.96
C ILE A 114 0.32 8.74 -2.07
N SER A 115 0.91 9.26 -0.98
CA SER A 115 2.32 9.62 -0.96
C SER A 115 3.21 8.43 -1.31
N ASP A 116 2.87 7.23 -0.83
CA ASP A 116 3.63 6.04 -1.12
C ASP A 116 3.30 5.42 -2.48
N ALA A 117 2.10 5.64 -3.03
CA ALA A 117 1.80 5.26 -4.41
C ALA A 117 2.73 5.99 -5.39
N GLU A 118 2.96 7.28 -5.19
CA GLU A 118 3.88 8.09 -6.01
C GLU A 118 5.31 7.51 -5.99
N LYS A 119 5.79 7.01 -4.85
CA LYS A 119 7.10 6.34 -4.73
C LYS A 119 7.07 4.96 -5.37
N TYR A 120 6.02 4.20 -5.10
CA TYR A 120 5.91 2.81 -5.49
C TYR A 120 5.90 2.65 -7.02
N ILE A 121 5.32 3.59 -7.75
CA ILE A 121 5.33 3.59 -9.21
C ILE A 121 6.76 3.77 -9.76
N LYS A 122 7.59 4.60 -9.11
CA LYS A 122 9.02 4.76 -9.45
C LYS A 122 9.84 3.51 -9.17
N ILE A 123 9.37 2.64 -8.26
CA ILE A 123 9.97 1.33 -7.99
C ILE A 123 9.50 0.32 -9.04
N ALA A 124 8.20 0.26 -9.31
CA ALA A 124 7.59 -0.79 -10.14
C ALA A 124 7.83 -0.59 -11.64
N SER A 125 7.86 0.65 -12.12
CA SER A 125 8.17 0.98 -13.51
C SER A 125 9.01 2.26 -13.55
N PRO A 126 10.30 2.20 -13.13
CA PRO A 126 11.18 3.37 -13.11
C PRO A 126 11.36 3.97 -14.51
N THR A 127 11.41 5.29 -14.59
CA THR A 127 11.81 6.04 -15.78
C THR A 127 13.09 6.82 -15.53
N TRP A 128 13.74 7.26 -16.60
CA TRP A 128 14.92 8.11 -16.50
C TRP A 128 14.65 9.42 -15.74
N ASP A 129 13.44 9.96 -15.91
CA ASP A 129 12.99 11.21 -15.29
C ASP A 129 12.65 11.09 -13.80
N ASP A 130 12.43 9.87 -13.30
CA ASP A 130 12.24 9.66 -11.86
C ASP A 130 13.52 9.87 -11.05
N TRP A 131 14.67 9.67 -11.71
CA TRP A 131 16.00 9.60 -11.10
C TRP A 131 16.98 10.45 -11.93
N LYS A 132 16.70 11.75 -12.07
CA LYS A 132 17.41 12.65 -13.01
C LYS A 132 18.86 12.89 -12.62
N GLN A 133 19.14 12.98 -11.33
CA GLN A 133 20.46 13.33 -10.83
C GLN A 133 21.46 12.22 -11.14
N GLN A 134 22.69 12.60 -11.49
CA GLN A 134 23.73 11.64 -11.86
C GLN A 134 24.01 10.64 -10.74
N GLU A 135 23.96 11.09 -9.48
CA GLU A 135 24.18 10.25 -8.30
C GLU A 135 23.07 9.19 -8.07
N GLU A 136 21.88 9.41 -8.62
CA GLU A 136 20.71 8.52 -8.52
C GLU A 136 20.62 7.51 -9.67
N LYS A 137 21.50 7.60 -10.69
CA LYS A 137 21.44 6.71 -11.86
C LYS A 137 21.66 5.24 -11.55
N ASP A 138 22.42 4.94 -10.50
CA ASP A 138 22.61 3.55 -10.07
C ASP A 138 21.32 2.99 -9.46
N ILE A 139 20.51 3.81 -8.77
CA ILE A 139 19.19 3.41 -8.28
C ILE A 139 18.28 3.08 -9.46
N TYR A 140 18.23 3.96 -10.48
CA TYR A 140 17.47 3.71 -11.70
C TYR A 140 17.87 2.38 -12.35
N ARG A 141 19.17 2.12 -12.51
CA ARG A 141 19.68 0.87 -13.11
C ARG A 141 19.26 -0.36 -12.31
N SER A 142 19.42 -0.35 -10.99
CA SER A 142 18.98 -1.45 -10.11
C SER A 142 17.47 -1.70 -10.21
N LEU A 143 16.65 -0.64 -10.11
CA LEU A 143 15.20 -0.78 -10.18
C LEU A 143 14.74 -1.24 -11.57
N ASN A 144 15.41 -0.78 -12.64
CA ASN A 144 15.10 -1.21 -14.00
C ASN A 144 15.48 -2.68 -14.22
N ALA A 145 16.59 -3.15 -13.64
CA ALA A 145 16.94 -4.57 -13.66
C ALA A 145 15.87 -5.40 -12.93
N ILE A 146 15.47 -5.01 -11.71
CA ILE A 146 14.38 -5.66 -10.95
C ILE A 146 13.09 -5.73 -11.78
N LYS A 147 12.74 -4.65 -12.49
CA LYS A 147 11.59 -4.61 -13.41
C LYS A 147 11.75 -5.63 -14.54
N ILE A 148 12.90 -5.67 -15.22
CA ILE A 148 13.18 -6.58 -16.34
C ILE A 148 13.07 -8.05 -15.90
N PHE A 149 13.52 -8.37 -14.69
CA PHE A 149 13.38 -9.72 -14.11
C PHE A 149 12.00 -10.00 -13.52
N GLU A 150 11.06 -9.05 -13.61
CA GLU A 150 9.69 -9.14 -13.07
C GLU A 150 9.61 -9.48 -11.58
N VAL A 151 10.66 -9.14 -10.82
CA VAL A 151 10.73 -9.39 -9.37
C VAL A 151 9.88 -8.34 -8.65
N SER A 152 8.88 -8.82 -7.90
CA SER A 152 7.93 -7.95 -7.18
C SER A 152 7.98 -8.07 -5.66
N GLN A 153 8.57 -9.14 -5.13
CA GLN A 153 8.58 -9.44 -3.69
C GLN A 153 9.46 -8.49 -2.87
N ASN A 154 10.46 -7.85 -3.49
CA ASN A 154 11.34 -6.87 -2.87
C ASN A 154 10.71 -5.47 -2.76
N ARG A 155 9.62 -5.19 -3.50
CA ARG A 155 9.01 -3.85 -3.58
C ARG A 155 8.54 -3.28 -2.23
N PRO A 156 7.94 -4.05 -1.29
CA PRO A 156 7.62 -3.55 0.04
C PRO A 156 8.85 -3.04 0.79
N PHE A 157 9.97 -3.78 0.71
CA PHE A 157 11.22 -3.41 1.37
C PHE A 157 11.82 -2.15 0.75
N ILE A 158 11.89 -2.09 -0.59
CA ILE A 158 12.39 -0.92 -1.31
C ILE A 158 11.54 0.32 -1.01
N LEU A 159 10.22 0.18 -0.91
CA LEU A 159 9.32 1.28 -0.52
C LEU A 159 9.67 1.82 0.87
N SER A 160 9.95 0.94 1.85
CA SER A 160 10.41 1.35 3.17
C SER A 160 11.77 2.06 3.13
N LEU A 161 12.70 1.61 2.29
CA LEU A 161 13.99 2.28 2.11
C LEU A 161 13.84 3.69 1.52
N LEU A 162 12.98 3.86 0.50
CA LEU A 162 12.72 5.19 -0.08
C LEU A 162 12.12 6.13 0.96
N ARG A 163 11.15 5.66 1.76
CA ARG A 163 10.62 6.45 2.89
C ARG A 163 11.70 6.81 3.90
N ALA A 164 12.57 5.87 4.27
CA ALA A 164 13.66 6.14 5.20
C ALA A 164 14.65 7.18 4.65
N LYS A 165 14.91 7.17 3.33
CA LYS A 165 15.74 8.19 2.67
C LYS A 165 15.08 9.57 2.69
N GLU A 166 13.79 9.65 2.36
CA GLU A 166 13.04 10.93 2.40
C GLU A 166 12.95 11.49 3.82
N ALA A 167 12.75 10.63 4.81
CA ALA A 167 12.77 10.99 6.23
C ALA A 167 14.19 11.28 6.76
N LYS A 168 15.22 11.25 5.91
CA LYS A 168 16.64 11.47 6.25
C LYS A 168 17.19 10.52 7.32
N LEU A 169 16.57 9.35 7.51
CA LEU A 169 17.04 8.30 8.41
C LEU A 169 18.23 7.53 7.82
N ILE A 170 18.32 7.47 6.48
CA ILE A 170 19.46 6.89 5.77
C ILE A 170 20.01 7.87 4.73
N LYS A 171 21.32 7.82 4.51
CA LYS A 171 22.00 8.57 3.43
C LYS A 171 21.81 7.87 2.08
N LEU A 172 21.85 8.64 0.99
CA LEU A 172 21.75 8.14 -0.39
C LEU A 172 22.71 6.98 -0.67
N ARG A 173 23.95 7.06 -0.17
CA ARG A 173 24.96 5.99 -0.33
C ARG A 173 24.48 4.62 0.17
N TYR A 174 23.73 4.57 1.27
CA TYR A 174 23.24 3.31 1.82
C TYR A 174 22.10 2.75 0.98
N LEU A 175 21.20 3.61 0.51
CA LEU A 175 20.16 3.22 -0.44
C LEU A 175 20.76 2.60 -1.71
N LYS A 176 21.79 3.24 -2.29
CA LYS A 176 22.52 2.73 -3.45
C LYS A 176 23.16 1.37 -3.19
N ASN A 177 23.88 1.22 -2.08
CA ASN A 177 24.55 -0.03 -1.75
C ASN A 177 23.56 -1.18 -1.54
N ILE A 178 22.43 -0.94 -0.88
CA ILE A 178 21.41 -1.96 -0.65
C ILE A 178 20.76 -2.36 -1.97
N LEU A 179 20.38 -1.39 -2.81
CA LEU A 179 19.78 -1.67 -4.13
C LEU A 179 20.76 -2.28 -5.13
N GLY A 180 22.08 -2.11 -4.94
CA GLY A 180 23.09 -2.78 -5.74
C GLY A 180 23.25 -4.27 -5.42
N PHE A 181 22.72 -4.74 -4.29
CA PHE A 181 22.81 -6.13 -3.84
C PHE A 181 21.54 -6.95 -4.11
N ILE A 182 20.41 -6.28 -4.29
CA ILE A 182 19.09 -6.88 -4.57
C ILE A 182 18.94 -7.08 -6.07
#